data_AF-A0A366LJU8-F1
#
_entry.id   AF-A0A366LJU8-F1
#
_cell.length_a   1.000
_cell.length_b   1.000
_cell.length_c   1.000
_cell.angle_alpha   90.00
_cell.angle_beta   90.00
_cell.angle_gamma   90.00
#
_symmetry.space_group_name_H-M   'P 1'
#
loop_
_entity.id
_entity.type
_entity.pdbx_description
1 polymer ?
#
loop_
_entity_poly.entity_id
_entity_poly.type
_entity_poly.pdbx_seq_one_letter_code
_entity_poly.pdbx_strand_id
1 'polypeptide(L)' 'MACAYQKAGDVGRAIPLFEETVTDCERVLSGDHPLIKKVREDLDSCL' A
#
# COMPACT_ATOMS: atom_id res chain seq x y z
N MET A 1 0.63 -8.00 6.54
CA MET A 1 1.62 -7.38 5.65
C MET A 1 1.15 -7.52 4.21
N ALA A 2 0.71 -6.42 3.58
CA ALA A 2 0.19 -6.42 2.21
C ALA A 2 1.19 -7.00 1.18
N CYS A 3 2.46 -6.64 1.30
CA CYS A 3 3.53 -7.14 0.43
C CYS A 3 3.71 -8.67 0.50
N ALA A 4 3.42 -9.31 1.64
CA ALA A 4 3.49 -10.77 1.76
C ALA A 4 2.36 -11.45 0.94
N TYR A 5 1.16 -10.85 0.94
CA TYR A 5 0.04 -11.33 0.12
C TYR A 5 0.29 -11.07 -1.37
N GLN A 6 0.85 -9.92 -1.74
CA GLN A 6 1.30 -9.63 -3.10
C GLN A 6 2.34 -10.67 -3.59
N LYS A 7 3.37 -10.95 -2.78
CA LYS A 7 4.39 -11.97 -3.11
C LYS A 7 3.83 -13.39 -3.19
N ALA A 8 2.77 -13.68 -2.43
CA ALA A 8 2.04 -14.93 -2.49
C ALA A 8 1.08 -15.02 -3.69
N GLY A 9 0.93 -13.94 -4.48
CA GLY A 9 -0.03 -13.85 -5.58
C GLY A 9 -1.48 -13.61 -5.15
N ASP A 10 -1.73 -13.41 -3.85
CA ASP A 10 -3.05 -13.11 -3.30
C ASP A 10 -3.30 -11.60 -3.33
N VAL A 11 -3.40 -11.08 -4.54
CA VAL A 11 -3.56 -9.64 -4.81
C VAL A 11 -4.88 -9.11 -4.23
N GLY A 12 -5.93 -9.93 -4.20
CA GLY A 12 -7.23 -9.56 -3.64
C GLY A 12 -7.19 -9.23 -2.15
N ARG A 13 -6.28 -9.84 -1.39
CA ARG A 13 -6.03 -9.47 0.01
C ARG A 13 -4.98 -8.36 0.16
N ALA A 14 -4.09 -8.18 -0.81
CA ALA A 14 -3.04 -7.17 -0.76
C ALA A 14 -3.58 -5.75 -1.00
N ILE A 15 -4.48 -5.56 -1.98
CA ILE A 15 -5.05 -4.27 -2.37
C ILE A 15 -5.68 -3.51 -1.19
N PRO A 16 -6.67 -4.07 -0.47
CA PRO A 16 -7.35 -3.33 0.61
C PRO A 16 -6.39 -2.96 1.75
N LEU A 17 -5.36 -3.80 2.00
CA LEU A 17 -4.34 -3.51 3.00
C LEU A 17 -3.42 -2.36 2.57
N PHE A 18 -3.07 -2.27 1.28
CA PHE A 18 -2.29 -1.15 0.76
C PHE A 18 -3.11 0.15 0.76
N GLU A 19 -4.39 0.12 0.39
CA GLU A 19 -5.28 1.29 0.45
C GLU A 19 -5.47 1.81 1.89
N GLU A 20 -5.66 0.92 2.86
CA GLU A 20 -5.71 1.28 4.28
C GLU A 20 -4.39 1.93 4.72
N THR A 21 -3.26 1.33 4.33
CA THR A 21 -1.94 1.87 4.68
C THR A 21 -1.70 3.25 4.07
N VAL A 22 -2.11 3.51 2.83
CA VAL A 22 -2.03 4.85 2.21
C VAL A 22 -2.89 5.83 3.00
N THR A 23 -4.12 5.46 3.33
CA THR A 23 -5.07 6.32 4.05
C THR A 23 -4.57 6.68 5.46
N ASP A 24 -4.05 5.71 6.20
CA ASP A 24 -3.46 5.94 7.53
C ASP A 24 -2.20 6.81 7.42
N CYS A 25 -1.36 6.54 6.43
CA CYS A 25 -0.17 7.34 6.22
C CYS A 25 -0.54 8.77 5.81
N GLU A 26 -1.55 9.00 4.96
CA GLU A 26 -2.00 10.36 4.59
C GLU A 26 -2.63 11.13 5.76
N ARG A 27 -3.26 10.44 6.72
CA ARG A 27 -3.77 11.05 7.96
C ARG A 27 -2.66 11.48 8.91
N VAL A 28 -1.59 10.69 9.00
CA VAL A 28 -0.52 10.88 10.00
C VAL A 28 0.66 11.66 9.44
N LEU A 29 1.00 11.41 8.18
CA LEU A 29 2.13 11.96 7.45
C LEU A 29 1.56 12.79 6.30
N SER A 30 1.95 14.07 6.19
CA SER A 30 1.58 14.86 5.01
C SER A 30 1.99 14.13 3.73
N GLY A 31 1.12 14.17 2.71
CA GLY A 31 1.15 13.35 1.49
C GLY A 31 2.44 13.33 0.66
N ASP A 32 3.47 14.11 1.01
CA ASP A 32 4.78 14.08 0.36
C ASP A 32 5.79 13.11 1.04
N HIS A 33 5.38 12.41 2.10
CA HIS A 33 6.28 11.49 2.80
C HIS A 33 6.68 10.31 1.90
N PRO A 34 7.98 9.95 1.82
CA PRO A 34 8.47 8.88 0.94
C PRO A 34 7.85 7.50 1.22
N LEU A 35 7.38 7.25 2.46
CA LEU A 35 6.62 6.04 2.78
C LEU A 35 5.31 5.94 1.99
N ILE A 36 4.56 7.03 1.85
CA ILE A 36 3.29 7.04 1.11
C ILE A 36 3.55 6.75 -0.36
N LYS A 37 4.58 7.37 -0.94
CA LYS A 37 5.00 7.10 -2.33
C LYS A 37 5.32 5.62 -2.53
N LYS A 38 6.08 5.02 -1.61
CA LYS A 38 6.48 3.61 -1.69
C LYS A 38 5.27 2.67 -1.65
N VAL A 39 4.36 2.87 -0.70
CA VAL A 39 3.14 2.06 -0.56
C VAL A 39 2.24 2.19 -1.80
N ARG A 40 2.18 3.38 -2.39
CA ARG A 40 1.38 3.66 -3.58
C ARG A 40 1.96 3.05 -4.86
N GLU A 41 3.29 3.02 -5.01
CA GLU A 41 3.97 2.24 -6.06
C GLU A 41 3.68 0.74 -5.90
N ASP A 42 3.74 0.22 -4.67
CA ASP A 42 3.46 -1.19 -4.41
C ASP A 42 1.99 -1.54 -4.69
N LEU A 43 1.05 -0.61 -4.45
CA LEU A 43 -0.36 -0.73 -4.84
C LEU A 43 -0.55 -0.69 -6.36
N ASP A 44 0.14 0.20 -7.06
CA ASP A 44 0.09 0.29 -8.54
C ASP A 44 0.60 -1.01 -9.17
N SER A 45 1.64 -1.63 -8.59
CA SER A 45 2.12 -2.95 -9.00
C SER A 45 1.15 -4.10 -8.72
N CYS A 46 0.08 -3.88 -7.95
CA CYS A 46 -0.99 -4.86 -7.72
C CYS A 46 -2.15 -4.74 -8.74
N LEU A 47 -2.23 -3.67 -9.52
CA LEU A 47 -3.25 -3.47 -10.56
C LEU A 47 -2.79 -4.05 -11.91
#